data_AF-A0A1B3IJ31-F1
#
_entry.id   AF-A0A1B3IJ31-F1
#
_cell.length_a   1.000
_cell.length_b   1.000
_cell.length_c   1.000
_cell.angle_alpha   90.00
_cell.angle_beta   90.00
_cell.angle_gamma   90.00
#
_symmetry.space_group_name_H-M   'P 1'
#
loop_
_entity.id
_entity.type
_entity.pdbx_description
1 polymer ?
#
loop_
_entity_poly.entity_id
_entity_poly.type
_entity_poly.pdbx_seq_one_letter_code
_entity_poly.pdbx_strand_id
1 'polypeptide(L)' 'MKLPIVLMILYLVTFAVGVYSENEISMRRRARCIRRERTCSHNKNGCCNNAPCRCNILGTNCKCHRRGLLQRD' A
#
# COMPACT_ATOMS: atom_id res chain seq x y z
N MET A 1 6.26 28.67 33.02
CA MET A 1 4.91 28.06 32.92
C MET A 1 4.44 27.73 31.50
N LYS A 2 4.92 28.39 30.45
CA LYS A 2 4.47 28.15 29.05
C LYS A 2 5.18 26.97 28.35
N LEU A 3 6.46 26.75 28.66
CA LEU A 3 7.28 25.67 28.09
C LEU A 3 6.72 24.24 28.33
N PRO A 4 6.25 23.86 29.54
CA PRO A 4 5.67 22.54 29.73
C PRO A 4 4.36 22.36 28.95
N ILE A 5 3.58 23.43 28.77
CA ILE A 5 2.34 23.40 28.01
C ILE A 5 2.63 23.17 26.52
N VAL A 6 3.64 23.85 25.97
CA VAL A 6 4.05 23.66 24.57
C VAL A 6 4.54 22.23 24.32
N LEU A 7 5.31 21.65 25.24
CA LEU A 7 5.78 20.26 25.12
C LEU A 7 4.62 19.25 25.20
N MET A 8 3.65 19.49 26.09
CA MET A 8 2.43 18.68 26.17
C MET A 8 1.62 18.75 24.86
N ILE A 9 1.48 19.93 24.28
CA ILE A 9 0.77 20.10 23.00
C ILE A 9 1.51 19.38 21.87
N LEU A 10 2.84 19.53 21.77
CA LEU A 10 3.64 18.85 20.74
C LEU A 10 3.58 17.32 20.87
N TYR A 11 3.63 16.80 22.09
CA TYR A 11 3.49 15.36 22.34
C TYR A 11 2.10 14.86 21.92
N LEU A 12 1.02 15.56 22.28
CA LEU A 12 -0.34 15.20 21.89
C LEU A 12 -0.53 15.27 20.36
N VAL A 13 0.01 16.29 19.70
CA VAL A 13 -0.06 16.45 18.24
C VAL A 13 0.69 15.32 17.55
N THR A 14 1.92 15.02 17.97
CA THR A 14 2.73 13.95 17.35
C THR A 14 2.15 12.57 17.61
N PHE A 15 1.65 12.30 18.82
CA PHE A 15 0.96 11.07 19.17
C PHE A 15 -0.34 10.89 18.36
N ALA A 16 -1.16 11.95 18.25
CA ALA A 16 -2.37 11.93 17.44
C ALA A 16 -2.06 11.72 15.94
N VAL A 17 -1.08 12.46 15.39
CA VAL A 17 -0.67 12.29 13.99
C VAL A 17 -0.11 10.87 13.74
N GLY A 18 0.67 10.32 14.68
CA GLY A 18 1.18 8.95 14.62
C GLY A 18 0.08 7.90 14.57
N VAL A 19 -0.94 8.03 15.43
CA VAL A 19 -2.10 7.11 15.48
C VAL A 19 -2.99 7.22 14.24
N TYR A 20 -3.07 8.41 13.61
CA TYR A 20 -3.81 8.60 12.35
C TYR A 20 -3.11 7.99 11.12
N SER A 21 -1.78 7.75 11.18
CA SER A 21 -0.99 7.26 10.04
C SER A 21 -1.26 5.80 9.67
N GLU A 22 -1.70 4.96 10.60
CA GLU A 22 -1.80 3.52 10.36
C GLU A 22 -3.13 3.10 9.69
N ASN A 23 -4.14 3.98 9.68
CA ASN A 23 -5.50 3.61 9.27
C ASN A 23 -5.95 4.15 7.90
N GLU A 24 -5.27 5.15 7.32
CA GLU A 24 -5.67 5.71 6.01
C GLU A 24 -4.91 5.16 4.80
N ILE A 25 -3.72 4.57 4.99
CA ILE A 25 -2.95 4.03 3.85
C ILE A 25 -3.53 2.68 3.38
N SER A 26 -4.24 1.97 4.25
CA SER A 26 -4.87 0.67 3.95
C SER A 26 -6.25 0.80 3.28
N MET A 27 -6.96 1.92 3.45
CA MET A 27 -8.38 2.03 3.06
C MET A 27 -8.68 2.99 1.89
N ARG A 28 -7.73 3.82 1.44
CA ARG A 28 -7.92 4.71 0.26
C ARG A 28 -7.84 4.00 -1.09
N ARG A 29 -7.47 2.71 -1.15
CA ARG A 29 -7.61 1.90 -2.38
C ARG A 29 -8.92 1.12 -2.35
N ARG A 30 -10.05 1.84 -2.38
CA ARG A 30 -11.33 1.26 -2.76
C ARG A 30 -11.19 0.54 -4.11
N ALA A 31 -11.02 -0.78 -4.04
CA ALA A 31 -11.42 -1.86 -4.94
C ALA A 31 -11.59 -1.58 -6.45
N ARG A 32 -10.75 -0.75 -7.08
CA ARG A 32 -10.48 -0.90 -8.51
C ARG A 32 -9.27 -1.80 -8.62
N CYS A 33 -9.47 -2.95 -9.26
CA CYS A 33 -8.39 -3.85 -9.58
C CYS A 33 -7.23 -3.07 -10.24
N ILE A 34 -6.01 -3.49 -9.95
CA ILE A 34 -4.80 -2.86 -10.45
C ILE A 34 -4.69 -3.18 -11.94
N ARG A 35 -4.66 -2.12 -12.77
CA ARG A 35 -4.52 -2.26 -14.22
C ARG A 35 -3.18 -2.93 -14.58
N ARG A 36 -3.09 -3.48 -15.79
CA ARG A 36 -1.86 -4.06 -16.33
C ARG A 36 -0.71 -3.05 -16.24
N GLU A 37 0.50 -3.55 -15.98
CA GLU A 37 1.75 -2.78 -15.85
C GLU A 37 1.79 -1.76 -14.71
N ARG A 38 0.76 -1.72 -13.85
CA ARG A 38 0.78 -0.90 -12.62
C ARG A 38 1.40 -1.67 -11.47
N THR A 39 2.00 -0.91 -10.55
CA THR A 39 2.64 -1.43 -9.36
C THR A 39 1.63 -2.14 -8.46
N CYS A 40 1.94 -3.38 -8.09
CA CYS A 40 1.16 -4.20 -7.16
C CYS A 40 1.99 -4.52 -5.91
N SER A 41 1.31 -4.83 -4.81
CA SER A 41 1.96 -5.44 -3.65
C SER A 41 2.04 -6.95 -3.85
N HIS A 42 2.95 -7.64 -3.16
CA HIS A 42 3.12 -9.10 -3.24
C HIS A 42 1.82 -9.88 -2.96
N ASN A 43 0.81 -9.25 -2.36
CA ASN A 43 -0.52 -9.82 -2.21
C ASN A 43 -1.23 -9.95 -3.57
N LYS A 44 -1.32 -11.19 -4.05
CA LYS A 44 -1.62 -11.61 -5.43
C LYS A 44 -3.02 -11.26 -5.96
N ASN A 45 -3.95 -10.81 -5.13
CA ASN A 45 -5.37 -10.70 -5.51
C ASN A 45 -5.82 -9.29 -5.89
N GLY A 46 -4.89 -8.36 -6.09
CA GLY A 46 -5.20 -6.98 -6.42
C GLY A 46 -5.38 -6.67 -7.91
N CYS A 47 -4.88 -7.51 -8.83
CA CYS A 47 -4.81 -7.18 -10.26
C CYS A 47 -6.09 -7.53 -11.05
N CYS A 48 -6.41 -6.75 -12.08
CA CYS A 48 -7.60 -6.99 -12.92
C CYS A 48 -7.53 -8.32 -13.66
N ASN A 49 -8.68 -8.98 -13.86
CA ASN A 49 -8.81 -10.27 -14.55
C ASN A 49 -7.98 -11.39 -13.91
N ASN A 50 -7.83 -11.35 -12.57
CA ASN A 50 -6.99 -12.27 -11.80
C ASN A 50 -5.57 -12.44 -12.41
N ALA A 51 -5.04 -11.33 -12.92
CA ALA A 51 -3.69 -11.25 -13.44
C ALA A 51 -2.66 -11.47 -12.32
N PRO A 52 -1.56 -12.19 -12.57
CA PRO A 52 -0.52 -12.37 -11.58
C PRO A 52 0.26 -11.06 -11.34
N CYS A 53 0.52 -10.77 -10.06
CA CYS A 53 1.54 -9.79 -9.67
C CYS A 53 2.93 -10.45 -9.78
N ARG A 54 3.83 -9.88 -10.59
CA ARG A 54 5.19 -10.38 -10.82
C ARG A 54 6.21 -9.33 -10.40
N CYS A 55 7.22 -9.74 -9.65
CA CYS A 55 8.32 -8.88 -9.19
C CYS A 55 9.63 -9.26 -9.90
N ASN A 56 10.61 -8.38 -9.86
CA ASN A 56 11.97 -8.74 -10.26
C ASN A 56 12.59 -9.74 -9.25
N ILE A 57 13.80 -10.23 -9.55
CA ILE A 57 14.52 -11.21 -8.72
C ILE A 57 14.81 -10.67 -7.31
N LEU A 58 15.01 -9.36 -7.19
CA LEU A 58 15.23 -8.67 -5.91
C LEU A 58 13.93 -8.48 -5.11
N GLY A 59 12.78 -8.98 -5.60
CA GLY A 59 11.48 -8.81 -4.95
C GLY A 59 10.94 -7.38 -4.96
N THR A 60 11.58 -6.49 -5.73
CA THR A 60 11.21 -5.08 -5.86
C THR A 60 10.53 -4.83 -7.22
N ASN A 61 9.83 -3.70 -7.35
CA ASN A 61 9.19 -3.30 -8.63
C ASN A 61 8.14 -4.32 -9.15
N CYS A 62 7.24 -4.74 -8.28
CA CYS A 62 6.18 -5.68 -8.62
C CYS A 62 5.11 -5.03 -9.51
N LYS A 63 4.72 -5.67 -10.62
CA LYS A 63 3.70 -5.19 -11.56
C LYS A 63 2.69 -6.27 -11.94
N CYS A 64 1.47 -5.85 -12.28
CA CYS A 64 0.45 -6.75 -12.80
C CYS A 64 0.74 -7.11 -14.26
N HIS A 65 1.14 -8.36 -14.52
CA HIS A 65 1.39 -8.85 -15.87
C HIS A 65 0.21 -9.65 -16.41
N ARG A 66 0.14 -9.77 -17.74
CA ARG A 66 -0.82 -10.68 -18.37
C ARG A 66 -0.49 -12.12 -17.95
N ARG A 67 -1.52 -12.96 -17.84
CA ARG A 67 -1.31 -14.40 -17.83
C ARG A 67 -0.58 -14.76 -19.13
N GLY A 68 0.56 -15.41 -19.01
CA GLY A 68 1.25 -15.94 -20.18
C GLY A 68 0.40 -17.05 -20.82
N LEU A 69 0.57 -17.28 -22.12
CA LEU A 69 -0.14 -18.33 -22.87
C LEU A 69 0.04 -19.75 -22.29
N LEU A 70 1.05 -19.94 -21.44
CA LEU A 70 1.38 -21.21 -20.78
C LEU A 70 0.96 -21.27 -19.31
N GLN A 71 0.38 -20.20 -18.76
CA GLN A 71 -0.09 -20.17 -17.38
C GLN A 71 -1.54 -20.68 -17.36
N ARG A 72 -1.72 -22.00 -17.18
CA ARG A 72 -3.04 -22.61 -16.96
C ARG A 72 -3.64 -22.07 -15.66
N ASP A 73 -4.95 -21.84 -15.71
CA ASP A 73 -5.75 -21.21 -14.66
C ASP A 73 -5.86 -22.06 -13.38
#